data_AF-A0A6H1P3Z5-F1
#
_entry.id   AF-A0A6H1P3Z5-F1
#
_cell.length_a   1.000
_cell.length_b   1.000
_cell.length_c   1.000
_cell.angle_alpha   90.00
_cell.angle_beta   90.00
_cell.angle_gamma   90.00
#
_symmetry.space_group_name_H-M   'P 1'
#
loop_
_entity.id
_entity.type
_entity.pdbx_description
1 polymer ?
#
loop_
_entity_poly.entity_id
_entity_poly.type
_entity_poly.pdbx_seq_one_letter_code
_entity_poly.pdbx_strand_id
1 'polypeptide(L)'
;MIKLVLWAFFLLPWLSLFFLNNSALRRYMPVALFATVINTIMYQIAWTYDWWKYKETLFSWDKVAQTHTVYGVFLVGTIWIFYFTFRKFWIYIVVNLIVDCIYSFGFRALWKKLKITTSAGNLSPIEGILIMTIIAITLYIYQMWQEGLIGGENKI
;
A
#
# COMPACT_ATOMS: atom_id res chain seq x y z
N MET A 1 23.83 0.06 6.13
CA MET A 1 22.76 0.73 6.90
C MET A 1 21.44 0.80 6.12
N ILE A 2 21.40 1.35 4.89
CA ILE A 2 20.17 1.46 4.07
C ILE A 2 19.48 0.10 3.86
N LYS A 3 20.24 -0.95 3.49
CA LYS A 3 19.67 -2.30 3.32
C LYS A 3 18.97 -2.83 4.58
N LEU A 4 19.45 -2.52 5.78
CA LEU A 4 18.79 -2.92 7.03
C LEU A 4 17.43 -2.20 7.18
N VAL A 5 17.36 -0.92 6.81
CA VAL A 5 16.10 -0.17 6.78
C VAL A 5 15.13 -0.80 5.77
N LEU A 6 15.58 -1.14 4.56
CA LEU A 6 14.73 -1.78 3.55
C LEU A 6 14.22 -3.16 4.01
N TRP A 7 15.09 -3.96 4.62
CA TRP A 7 14.71 -5.25 5.20
C TRP A 7 13.72 -5.08 6.36
N ALA A 8 13.87 -4.06 7.21
CA ALA A 8 12.91 -3.78 8.27
C ALA A 8 11.53 -3.39 7.72
N PHE A 9 11.49 -2.53 6.68
CA PHE A 9 10.25 -2.17 5.99
C PHE A 9 9.60 -3.37 5.28
N PHE A 10 10.38 -4.37 4.88
CA PHE A 10 9.83 -5.61 4.33
C PHE A 10 9.35 -6.57 5.43
N LEU A 11 10.21 -6.94 6.38
CA LEU A 11 9.97 -8.04 7.31
C LEU A 11 9.05 -7.66 8.48
N LEU A 12 9.15 -6.43 9.03
CA LEU A 12 8.35 -6.04 10.19
C LEU A 12 6.84 -6.09 9.91
N PRO A 13 6.34 -5.61 8.75
CA PRO A 13 4.93 -5.79 8.42
C PRO A 13 4.55 -7.27 8.40
N TRP A 14 5.29 -8.13 7.69
CA TRP A 14 4.98 -9.56 7.66
C TRP A 14 4.97 -10.22 9.04
N LEU A 15 5.95 -9.88 9.89
CA LEU A 15 6.00 -10.34 11.27
C LEU A 15 4.78 -9.87 12.09
N SER A 16 4.23 -8.69 11.80
CA SER A 16 3.03 -8.21 12.50
C SER A 16 1.80 -9.09 12.25
N LEU A 17 1.73 -9.80 11.12
CA LEU A 17 0.60 -10.69 10.82
C LEU A 17 0.50 -11.88 11.78
N PHE A 18 1.57 -12.25 12.50
CA PHE A 18 1.51 -13.27 13.55
C PHE A 18 0.59 -12.87 14.72
N PHE A 19 0.31 -11.57 14.89
CA PHE A 19 -0.67 -11.09 15.88
C PHE A 19 -2.13 -11.17 15.38
N LEU A 20 -2.34 -11.53 14.12
CA LEU A 20 -3.66 -11.62 13.51
C LEU A 20 -4.15 -13.07 13.51
N ASN A 21 -5.44 -13.28 13.79
CA ASN A 21 -6.02 -14.62 13.69
C ASN A 21 -6.17 -15.06 12.22
N ASN A 22 -6.15 -16.38 11.99
CA ASN A 22 -6.21 -16.95 10.65
C ASN A 22 -7.49 -16.60 9.88
N SER A 23 -8.61 -16.39 10.57
CA SER A 23 -9.88 -16.02 9.93
C SER A 23 -9.85 -14.59 9.39
N ALA A 24 -9.33 -13.63 10.15
CA ALA A 24 -9.13 -12.26 9.68
C ALA A 24 -8.12 -12.20 8.54
N LEU A 25 -7.00 -12.93 8.66
CA LEU A 25 -6.01 -12.98 7.59
C LEU A 25 -6.62 -13.49 6.28
N ARG A 26 -7.35 -14.61 6.32
CA ARG A 26 -8.05 -15.16 5.13
C ARG A 26 -9.10 -14.20 4.58
N ARG A 27 -9.81 -13.47 5.44
CA ARG A 27 -10.85 -12.52 5.03
C ARG A 27 -10.30 -11.34 4.24
N TYR A 28 -9.14 -10.79 4.64
CA TYR A 28 -8.58 -9.57 4.06
C TYR A 28 -7.39 -9.79 3.11
N MET A 29 -6.88 -11.03 3.01
CA MET A 29 -5.83 -11.36 2.05
C MET A 29 -6.21 -11.01 0.59
N PRO A 30 -7.43 -11.29 0.10
CA PRO A 30 -7.74 -11.02 -1.31
C PRO A 30 -7.73 -9.53 -1.66
N VAL A 31 -8.32 -8.66 -0.81
CA VAL A 31 -8.23 -7.20 -1.02
C VAL A 31 -6.80 -6.68 -0.92
N ALA A 32 -5.97 -7.26 -0.03
CA ALA A 32 -4.56 -6.89 0.07
C ALA A 32 -3.74 -7.30 -1.17
N LEU A 33 -4.00 -8.48 -1.73
CA LEU A 33 -3.39 -8.91 -3.00
C LEU A 33 -3.86 -8.04 -4.16
N PHE A 34 -5.15 -7.68 -4.20
CA PHE A 34 -5.68 -6.74 -5.19
C PHE A 34 -5.02 -5.37 -5.09
N ALA A 35 -4.85 -4.85 -3.86
CA ALA A 35 -4.09 -3.63 -3.60
C ALA A 35 -2.64 -3.73 -4.06
N THR A 36 -2.00 -4.89 -3.87
CA THR A 36 -0.63 -5.14 -4.32
C THR A 36 -0.52 -5.11 -5.85
N VAL A 37 -1.49 -5.69 -6.56
CA VAL A 37 -1.55 -5.66 -8.03
C VAL A 37 -1.72 -4.22 -8.53
N ILE A 38 -2.71 -3.47 -8.00
CA ILE A 38 -2.93 -2.07 -8.37
C ILE A 38 -1.67 -1.25 -8.11
N ASN A 39 -1.07 -1.37 -6.91
CA ASN A 39 0.15 -0.65 -6.58
C ASN A 39 1.31 -1.03 -7.49
N THR A 40 1.48 -2.31 -7.85
CA THR A 40 2.53 -2.73 -8.78
C THR A 40 2.38 -2.04 -10.14
N ILE A 41 1.15 -1.96 -10.67
CA ILE A 41 0.86 -1.23 -11.91
C ILE A 41 1.15 0.27 -11.73
N MET A 42 0.71 0.88 -10.63
CA MET A 42 0.96 2.29 -10.34
C MET A 42 2.45 2.62 -10.24
N TYR A 43 3.26 1.71 -9.68
CA TYR A 43 4.71 1.86 -9.62
C TYR A 43 5.38 1.74 -11.00
N GLN A 44 4.84 0.92 -11.89
CA GLN A 44 5.29 0.86 -13.28
C GLN A 44 4.96 2.17 -14.02
N ILE A 45 3.74 2.70 -13.83
CA ILE A 45 3.35 4.02 -14.37
C ILE A 45 4.29 5.10 -13.82
N ALA A 46 4.48 5.14 -12.51
CA ALA A 46 5.37 6.08 -11.83
C ALA A 46 6.80 6.02 -12.35
N TRP A 47 7.30 4.82 -12.64
CA TRP A 47 8.60 4.64 -13.27
C TRP A 47 8.62 5.19 -14.69
N THR A 48 7.61 4.91 -15.51
CA THR A 48 7.55 5.37 -16.91
C THR A 48 7.45 6.90 -17.02
N TYR A 49 6.72 7.55 -16.11
CA TYR A 49 6.51 9.01 -16.11
C TYR A 49 7.46 9.79 -15.18
N ASP A 50 8.49 9.13 -14.64
CA ASP A 50 9.50 9.74 -13.76
C ASP A 50 8.93 10.40 -12.48
N TRP A 51 7.79 9.91 -11.98
CA TRP A 51 7.18 10.38 -10.72
C TRP A 51 8.12 10.22 -9.53
N TRP A 52 8.87 9.12 -9.51
CA TRP A 52 10.00 8.88 -8.62
C TRP A 52 10.90 7.78 -9.19
N LYS A 53 12.21 7.82 -8.87
CA LYS A 53 13.14 6.73 -9.18
C LYS A 53 13.88 6.31 -7.93
N TYR A 54 14.01 5.00 -7.74
CA TYR A 54 14.77 4.42 -6.65
C TYR A 54 16.21 4.16 -7.10
N LYS A 55 17.17 4.61 -6.29
CA LYS A 55 18.60 4.33 -6.45
C LYS A 55 19.01 3.08 -5.69
N GLU A 56 18.48 2.94 -4.49
CA GLU A 56 18.75 1.84 -3.57
C GLU A 56 17.52 0.93 -3.50
N THR A 57 17.74 -0.37 -3.64
CA THR A 57 16.69 -1.38 -3.67
C THR A 57 17.08 -2.62 -2.87
N LEU A 58 16.12 -3.49 -2.58
CA LEU A 58 16.39 -4.70 -1.81
C LEU A 58 17.08 -5.76 -2.66
N PHE A 59 16.62 -5.89 -3.91
CA PHE A 59 17.12 -6.80 -4.93
C PHE A 59 17.59 -6.02 -6.16
N SER A 60 18.38 -6.65 -7.03
CA SER A 60 18.81 -5.98 -8.27
C SER A 60 17.66 -5.71 -9.24
N TRP A 61 16.57 -6.47 -9.13
CA TRP A 61 15.43 -6.49 -10.05
C TRP A 61 14.20 -5.67 -9.58
N ASP A 62 14.12 -5.23 -8.31
CA ASP A 62 12.95 -4.52 -7.76
C ASP A 62 13.02 -2.98 -7.90
N LYS A 63 13.68 -2.50 -8.96
CA LYS A 63 13.86 -1.05 -9.23
C LYS A 63 12.57 -0.34 -9.64
N VAL A 64 11.63 -1.06 -10.22
CA VAL A 64 10.36 -0.51 -10.71
C VAL A 64 9.31 -0.56 -9.61
N ALA A 65 9.01 -1.75 -9.08
CA ALA A 65 8.08 -1.96 -7.98
C ALA A 65 8.84 -2.58 -6.79
N GLN A 66 9.18 -1.75 -5.80
CA GLN A 66 10.07 -2.14 -4.71
C GLN A 66 9.41 -3.20 -3.82
N THR A 67 10.14 -4.27 -3.53
CA THR A 67 9.60 -5.39 -2.75
C THR A 67 9.24 -4.98 -1.33
N HIS A 68 10.09 -4.18 -0.68
CA HIS A 68 9.87 -3.72 0.68
C HIS A 68 8.62 -2.85 0.84
N THR A 69 8.30 -2.03 -0.17
CA THR A 69 7.15 -1.12 -0.10
C THR A 69 5.87 -1.79 -0.63
N VAL A 70 5.88 -2.29 -1.87
CA VAL A 70 4.67 -2.80 -2.55
C VAL A 70 4.22 -4.13 -1.95
N TYR A 71 5.15 -5.06 -1.75
CA TYR A 71 4.87 -6.43 -1.29
C TYR A 71 5.08 -6.61 0.22
N GLY A 72 5.59 -5.59 0.91
CA GLY A 72 5.76 -5.55 2.37
C GLY A 72 4.73 -4.63 2.99
N VAL A 73 5.07 -3.35 3.09
CA VAL A 73 4.26 -2.35 3.80
C VAL A 73 2.85 -2.20 3.24
N PHE A 74 2.68 -2.05 1.93
CA PHE A 74 1.36 -1.83 1.35
C PHE A 74 0.46 -3.04 1.50
N LEU A 75 0.92 -4.24 1.10
CA LEU A 75 0.15 -5.47 1.23
C LEU A 75 -0.32 -5.67 2.68
N VAL A 76 0.61 -5.68 3.63
CA VAL A 76 0.28 -5.96 5.03
C VAL A 76 -0.47 -4.78 5.67
N GLY A 77 -0.11 -3.55 5.32
CA GLY A 77 -0.81 -2.35 5.76
C GLY A 77 -2.28 -2.35 5.35
N THR A 78 -2.59 -2.77 4.12
CA THR A 78 -3.97 -2.95 3.66
C THR A 78 -4.72 -3.94 4.56
N ILE A 79 -4.12 -5.09 4.90
CA ILE A 79 -4.76 -6.08 5.81
C ILE A 79 -5.13 -5.42 7.14
N TRP A 80 -4.19 -4.69 7.75
CA TRP A 80 -4.44 -4.03 9.04
C TRP A 80 -5.48 -2.91 8.97
N ILE A 81 -5.41 -2.06 7.95
CA ILE A 81 -6.41 -1.00 7.74
C ILE A 81 -7.80 -1.63 7.66
N PHE A 82 -7.99 -2.63 6.80
CA PHE A 82 -9.28 -3.30 6.66
C PHE A 82 -9.70 -4.03 7.93
N TYR A 83 -8.78 -4.69 8.63
CA TYR A 83 -9.07 -5.36 9.89
C TYR A 83 -9.69 -4.41 10.93
N PHE A 84 -9.17 -3.19 11.06
CA PHE A 84 -9.64 -2.23 12.04
C PHE A 84 -10.86 -1.41 11.60
N THR A 85 -11.03 -1.17 10.30
CA THR A 85 -11.98 -0.15 9.81
C THR A 85 -13.04 -0.68 8.86
N PHE A 86 -12.97 -1.93 8.39
CA PHE A 86 -13.95 -2.44 7.45
C PHE A 86 -15.37 -2.45 8.05
N ARG A 87 -16.38 -2.19 7.21
CA ARG A 87 -17.79 -1.86 7.56
C ARG A 87 -18.01 -0.47 8.17
N LYS A 88 -16.97 0.31 8.43
CA LYS A 88 -17.05 1.68 8.92
C LYS A 88 -16.44 2.63 7.89
N PHE A 89 -17.14 2.85 6.77
CA PHE A 89 -16.60 3.56 5.60
C PHE A 89 -15.90 4.89 5.93
N TRP A 90 -16.52 5.76 6.72
CA TRP A 90 -15.91 7.05 7.08
C TRP A 90 -14.64 6.90 7.91
N ILE A 91 -14.60 5.92 8.83
CA ILE A 91 -13.39 5.62 9.60
C ILE A 91 -12.30 5.06 8.69
N TYR A 92 -12.66 4.18 7.76
CA TYR A 92 -11.73 3.65 6.76
C TYR A 92 -11.10 4.78 5.94
N ILE A 93 -11.90 5.70 5.39
CA ILE A 93 -11.40 6.82 4.59
C ILE A 93 -10.46 7.71 5.39
N VAL A 94 -10.83 8.08 6.62
CA VAL A 94 -9.97 8.93 7.47
C VAL A 94 -8.65 8.23 7.82
N VAL A 95 -8.70 6.96 8.22
CA VAL A 95 -7.48 6.19 8.55
C VAL A 95 -6.59 6.04 7.32
N ASN A 96 -7.17 5.73 6.16
CA ASN A 96 -6.42 5.59 4.91
C ASN A 96 -5.76 6.92 4.51
N LEU A 97 -6.51 8.04 4.56
CA LEU A 97 -5.98 9.37 4.28
C LEU A 97 -4.85 9.79 5.23
N ILE A 98 -4.94 9.43 6.52
CA ILE A 98 -3.84 9.66 7.48
C ILE A 98 -2.59 8.88 7.07
N VAL A 99 -2.75 7.60 6.72
CA VAL A 99 -1.63 6.76 6.24
C VAL A 99 -1.02 7.33 4.97
N ASP A 100 -1.84 7.78 4.02
CA ASP A 100 -1.39 8.41 2.77
C ASP A 100 -0.64 9.72 3.01
N CYS A 101 -1.09 10.54 3.97
CA CYS A 101 -0.36 11.73 4.39
C CYS A 101 1.00 11.38 5.01
N ILE A 102 1.05 10.37 5.89
CA ILE A 102 2.32 9.88 6.48
C ILE A 102 3.26 9.39 5.37
N TYR A 103 2.75 8.69 4.37
CA TYR A 103 3.55 8.22 3.24
C TYR A 103 4.05 9.38 2.37
N SER A 104 3.14 10.25 1.93
CA SER A 104 3.40 11.32 0.96
C SER A 104 4.34 12.39 1.51
N PHE A 105 4.22 12.73 2.80
CA PHE A 105 5.05 13.75 3.45
C PHE A 105 6.17 13.15 4.29
N GLY A 106 5.90 12.13 5.11
CA GLY A 106 6.86 11.54 6.03
C GLY A 106 7.84 10.59 5.34
N PHE A 107 7.35 9.47 4.78
CA PHE A 107 8.23 8.47 4.16
C PHE A 107 8.95 9.01 2.93
N ARG A 108 8.29 9.83 2.11
CA ARG A 108 8.96 10.48 0.97
C ARG A 108 10.12 11.37 1.41
N ALA A 109 9.97 12.13 2.49
CA ALA A 109 11.06 12.94 3.04
C ALA A 109 12.20 12.08 3.60
N LEU A 110 11.86 10.99 4.29
CA LEU A 110 12.83 10.01 4.79
C LEU A 110 13.63 9.37 3.64
N TRP A 111 12.95 8.93 2.57
CA TRP A 111 13.59 8.35 1.38
C TRP A 111 14.54 9.30 0.66
N LYS A 112 14.18 10.60 0.58
CA LYS A 112 15.08 11.63 0.07
C LYS A 112 16.28 11.83 0.99
N LYS A 113 16.08 11.92 2.31
CA LYS A 113 17.15 12.10 3.31
C LYS A 113 18.15 10.94 3.29
N LEU A 114 17.66 9.72 3.16
CA LEU A 114 18.46 8.50 3.07
C LEU A 114 19.03 8.25 1.66
N LYS A 115 18.78 9.13 0.69
CA LYS A 115 19.21 9.02 -0.71
C LYS A 115 18.72 7.75 -1.43
N ILE A 116 17.61 7.17 -0.95
CA ILE A 116 16.97 5.98 -1.52
C ILE A 116 16.26 6.34 -2.82
N THR A 117 15.60 7.50 -2.88
CA THR A 117 14.93 8.03 -4.08
C THR A 117 15.69 9.20 -4.69
N THR A 118 15.56 9.40 -6.00
CA THR A 118 16.00 10.64 -6.67
C THR A 118 15.17 11.84 -6.21
N SER A 119 15.79 13.01 -6.14
CA SER A 119 15.12 14.26 -5.76
C SER A 119 14.22 14.85 -6.85
N ALA A 120 14.29 14.32 -8.07
CA ALA A 120 13.72 14.90 -9.30
C ALA A 120 12.30 14.42 -9.66
N GLY A 121 11.58 13.80 -8.74
CA GLY A 121 10.22 13.33 -9.00
C GLY A 121 9.25 14.47 -9.29
N ASN A 122 8.51 14.38 -10.39
CA ASN A 122 7.58 15.40 -10.89
C ASN A 122 6.15 15.30 -10.31
N LEU A 123 5.80 14.23 -9.58
CA LEU A 123 4.49 14.11 -8.93
C LEU A 123 4.41 14.92 -7.63
N SER A 124 3.42 15.79 -7.53
CA SER A 124 3.16 16.56 -6.32
C SER A 124 2.58 15.66 -5.20
N PRO A 125 2.81 15.99 -3.92
CA PRO A 125 2.24 15.24 -2.80
C PRO A 125 0.70 15.13 -2.85
N ILE A 126 0.01 16.16 -3.35
CA ILE A 126 -1.45 16.22 -3.41
C ILE A 126 -1.98 15.28 -4.48
N GLU A 127 -1.38 15.28 -5.68
CA GLU A 127 -1.74 14.32 -6.74
C GLU A 127 -1.55 12.88 -6.28
N GLY A 128 -0.46 12.60 -5.54
CA GLY A 128 -0.23 11.29 -4.94
C GLY A 128 -1.34 10.89 -3.97
N ILE A 129 -1.77 11.80 -3.09
CA ILE A 129 -2.87 11.55 -2.14
C ILE A 129 -4.20 11.30 -2.88
N LEU A 130 -4.49 12.07 -3.93
CA LEU A 130 -5.71 11.87 -4.74
C LEU A 130 -5.73 10.48 -5.39
N ILE A 131 -4.62 10.07 -5.99
CA ILE A 131 -4.48 8.73 -6.59
C ILE A 131 -4.70 7.64 -5.53
N MET A 132 -4.04 7.76 -4.37
CA MET A 132 -4.18 6.76 -3.30
C MET A 132 -5.59 6.73 -2.71
N THR A 133 -6.26 7.88 -2.61
CA THR A 133 -7.67 7.96 -2.18
C THR A 133 -8.60 7.24 -3.15
N ILE A 134 -8.40 7.39 -4.46
CA ILE A 134 -9.19 6.67 -5.48
C ILE A 134 -8.96 5.16 -5.31
N ILE A 135 -7.71 4.72 -5.19
CA ILE A 135 -7.36 3.32 -4.96
C ILE A 135 -8.04 2.81 -3.68
N ALA A 136 -7.98 3.57 -2.59
CA ALA A 136 -8.60 3.22 -1.32
C ALA A 136 -10.12 3.01 -1.47
N ILE A 137 -10.82 3.88 -2.18
CA ILE A 137 -12.26 3.71 -2.46
C ILE A 137 -12.49 2.44 -3.28
N THR A 138 -11.71 2.22 -4.34
CA THR A 138 -11.79 0.99 -5.17
C THR A 138 -11.61 -0.28 -4.34
N LEU A 139 -10.62 -0.30 -3.43
CA LEU A 139 -10.37 -1.43 -2.55
C LEU A 139 -11.53 -1.68 -1.58
N TYR A 140 -12.14 -0.61 -1.06
CA TYR A 140 -13.28 -0.76 -0.16
C TYR A 140 -14.49 -1.36 -0.87
N ILE A 141 -14.78 -0.88 -2.08
CA ILE A 141 -15.83 -1.44 -2.95
C ILE A 141 -15.53 -2.90 -3.27
N TYR A 142 -14.28 -3.23 -3.62
CA TYR A 142 -13.86 -4.62 -3.87
C TYR A 142 -14.11 -5.52 -2.66
N GLN A 143 -13.74 -5.09 -1.44
CA GLN A 143 -13.99 -5.87 -0.23
C GLN A 143 -15.50 -6.03 0.04
N MET A 144 -16.32 -5.01 -0.22
CA MET A 144 -17.77 -5.12 -0.10
C MET A 144 -18.34 -6.16 -1.07
N TRP A 145 -17.86 -6.17 -2.31
CA TRP A 145 -18.23 -7.16 -3.32
C TRP A 145 -17.78 -8.56 -2.90
N GLN A 146 -16.54 -8.71 -2.41
CA GLN A 146 -16.01 -9.98 -1.91
C GLN A 146 -16.83 -10.55 -0.73
N GLU A 147 -17.42 -9.69 0.10
CA GLU A 147 -18.33 -10.11 1.18
C GLU A 147 -19.79 -10.32 0.74
N GLY A 148 -20.10 -10.13 -0.54
CA GLY A 148 -21.48 -10.24 -1.06
C GLY A 148 -22.40 -9.14 -0.55
N LEU A 149 -21.88 -8.02 -0.06
CA LEU A 149 -22.68 -6.87 0.38
C LEU A 149 -23.23 -6.07 -0.80
N ILE A 150 -22.62 -6.22 -1.98
CA ILE A 150 -23.01 -5.63 -3.25
C ILE A 150 -22.81 -6.67 -4.36
N GLY A 151 -23.52 -6.53 -5.47
CA GLY A 151 -23.37 -7.42 -6.64
C GLY A 151 -24.36 -8.58 -6.71
N GLY A 152 -25.32 -8.67 -5.78
CA GLY A 152 -26.57 -9.40 -5.99
C GLY A 152 -26.44 -10.89 -6.28
N GLU A 153 -25.78 -11.65 -5.41
CA GLU A 153 -26.09 -13.08 -5.29
C GLU A 153 -26.93 -13.27 -4.03
N ASN A 154 -28.25 -13.34 -4.21
CA ASN A 154 -29.14 -13.91 -3.20
C ASN A 154 -28.62 -15.32 -2.90
N LYS A 155 -28.00 -15.52 -1.73
CA LYS A 155 -27.77 -16.87 -1.23
C LYS A 155 -29.13 -17.47 -0.95
N ILE A 156 -29.59 -18.30 -1.89
CA ILE A 156 -30.74 -19.21 -1.75
C ILE A 156 -30.42 -20.21 -0.65
#